data_AF-A0A1Z4GBE9-F1
#
_entry.id   AF-A0A1Z4GBE9-F1
#
_cell.length_a   1.000
_cell.length_b   1.000
_cell.length_c   1.000
_cell.angle_alpha   90.00
_cell.angle_beta   90.00
_cell.angle_gamma   90.00
#
_symmetry.space_group_name_H-M   'P 1'
#
loop_
_entity.id
_entity.type
_entity.pdbx_description
1 polymer ?
#
loop_
_entity_poly.entity_id
_entity_poly.type
_entity_poly.pdbx_seq_one_letter_code
_entity_poly.pdbx_strand_id
1 'polypeptide(L)' 'MPIFLVRIDERTGNIYILAGQETGILITRDGKWRYEE' A
#
# COMPACT_ATOMS: atom_id res chain seq x y z
N MET A 1 11.07 -3.22 9.65
CA MET A 1 10.87 -4.07 8.46
C MET A 1 11.20 -3.23 7.22
N PRO A 2 11.93 -3.76 6.23
CA PRO A 2 12.20 -3.03 4.99
C PRO A 2 10.91 -2.86 4.16
N ILE A 3 10.87 -1.80 3.37
CA ILE A 3 9.85 -1.59 2.33
C ILE A 3 10.41 -2.18 1.04
N PHE A 4 9.70 -3.13 0.45
CA PHE A 4 10.10 -3.82 -0.78
C PHE A 4 9.49 -3.17 -2.03
N LEU A 5 8.24 -2.71 -1.92
CA LEU A 5 7.52 -2.12 -3.04
C LEU A 5 6.66 -0.95 -2.55
N VAL A 6 6.65 0.12 -3.35
CA VAL A 6 5.63 1.17 -3.29
C VAL A 6 5.09 1.36 -4.70
N ARG A 7 3.78 1.17 -4.88
CA ARG A 7 3.10 1.36 -6.17
C ARG A 7 1.95 2.34 -6.00
N ILE A 8 1.82 3.26 -6.96
CA ILE A 8 0.67 4.14 -7.08
C ILE A 8 -0.20 3.62 -8.23
N ASP A 9 -1.49 3.42 -7.97
CA ASP A 9 -2.48 3.24 -9.01
C ASP A 9 -2.94 4.62 -9.50
N GLU A 10 -2.42 5.07 -10.63
CA GLU A 10 -2.74 6.39 -11.21
C GLU A 10 -4.23 6.57 -11.54
N ARG A 11 -4.98 5.48 -11.72
CA ARG A 11 -6.40 5.53 -12.06
C ARG A 11 -7.27 5.83 -10.84
N THR A 12 -6.89 5.34 -9.66
CA THR A 12 -7.65 5.49 -8.41
C THR A 12 -7.00 6.47 -7.44
N GLY A 13 -5.70 6.70 -7.55
CA GLY A 13 -4.87 7.41 -6.58
C GLY A 13 -4.51 6.58 -5.35
N ASN A 14 -4.77 5.27 -5.36
CA ASN A 14 -4.43 4.39 -4.24
C ASN A 14 -2.93 4.07 -4.23
N ILE A 15 -2.37 3.93 -3.03
CA ILE A 15 -0.97 3.53 -2.81
C ILE A 15 -0.95 2.15 -2.18
N TYR A 16 -0.13 1.27 -2.74
CA TYR A 16 0.13 -0.06 -2.25
C TYR A 16 1.55 -0.15 -1.75
N ILE A 17 1.74 -0.62 -0.52
CA ILE A 17 3.05 -0.82 0.10
C ILE A 17 3.19 -2.29 0.47
N LEU A 18 4.27 -2.91 0.01
CA LEU A 18 4.68 -4.25 0.46
C LEU A 18 5.90 -4.11 1.38
N ALA A 19 5.76 -4.54 2.62
CA ALA A 19 6.81 -4.50 3.64
C ALA A 19 6.98 -5.87 4.31
N GLY A 20 8.20 -6.20 4.71
CA GLY A 20 8.47 -7.51 5.31
C GLY A 20 8.10 -8.68 4.38
N GLN A 21 7.82 -9.85 4.96
CA GLN A 21 7.48 -11.03 4.16
C GLN A 21 6.01 -11.06 3.72
N GLU A 22 5.10 -10.48 4.52
CA GLU A 22 3.65 -10.67 4.37
C GLU A 22 2.84 -9.42 4.69
N THR A 23 3.46 -8.26 4.91
CA THR A 23 2.71 -7.04 5.27
C THR A 23 2.36 -6.22 4.03
N GLY A 24 1.12 -6.34 3.58
CA GLY A 24 0.51 -5.45 2.61
C GLY A 24 -0.20 -4.27 3.30
N ILE A 25 -0.03 -3.06 2.78
CA ILE A 25 -0.76 -1.87 3.21
C ILE A 25 -1.36 -1.18 1.99
N LEU A 26 -2.67 -0.92 2.05
CA LEU A 26 -3.40 -0.10 1.11
C LEU A 26 -3.72 1.25 1.74
N ILE A 27 -3.31 2.33 1.08
CA ILE A 27 -3.72 3.70 1.39
C ILE A 27 -4.64 4.17 0.27
N THR A 28 -5.89 4.50 0.61
CA THR A 28 -6.86 5.04 -0.34
C THR A 28 -6.61 6.52 -0.59
N ARG A 29 -7.12 7.04 -1.72
CA ARG A 29 -6.95 8.45 -2.12
C ARG A 29 -7.45 9.47 -1.09
N ASP A 30 -8.41 9.10 -0.24
CA ASP A 30 -8.91 9.93 0.87
C ASP A 30 -8.03 9.87 2.13
N GLY A 31 -6.88 9.20 2.06
CA GLY A 31 -5.89 9.09 3.13
C GLY A 31 -6.20 8.02 4.18
N LYS A 32 -7.29 7.28 4.05
CA LYS A 32 -7.53 6.11 4.90
C LYS A 32 -6.58 4.98 4.53
N TRP A 33 -6.28 4.13 5.48
CA TRP A 33 -5.39 3.00 5.26
C TRP A 33 -5.89 1.75 5.97
N ARG A 34 -5.49 0.59 5.43
CA ARG A 34 -5.77 -0.72 6.01
C ARG A 34 -4.67 -1.70 5.62
N TYR A 35 -4.55 -2.77 6.39
CA TYR A 35 -3.81 -3.94 5.94
C TYR A 35 -4.51 -4.55 4.73
N GLU A 36 -3.72 -4.99 3.78
CA GLU A 36 -4.16 -5.82 2.66
C GLU A 36 -3.85 -7.27 3.03
N GLU A 37 -4.87 -8.13 2.97
CA GLU A 37 -4.74 -9.58 3.20
C GLU A 37 -3.98 -10.28 2.08
#